data_AF-A0A529FDW0-F1
#
_entry.id   AF-A0A529FDW0-F1
#
_cell.length_a   1.000
_cell.length_b   1.000
_cell.length_c   1.000
_cell.angle_alpha   90.00
_cell.angle_beta   90.00
_cell.angle_gamma   90.00
#
_symmetry.space_group_name_H-M   'P 1'
#
loop_
_entity.id
_entity.type
_entity.pdbx_description
1 polymer ?
#
loop_
_entity_poly.entity_id
_entity_poly.type
_entity_poly.pdbx_seq_one_letter_code
_entity_poly.pdbx_strand_id
1 'polypeptide(L)'
;IHNGVHDSNAALHAYRRQQLGPLTAVSTGTWVVVLNPDCPLDVLDRDRDMLVNVDVDGGPVPTIRFMGGREFAVISAGWQGAISPASIQRVIDAGIMALPSFAPGGPMPDRVGEVIGGAPDREERAAVALLYVALMVDLSLDLIP
;
A
#
# COMPACT_ATOMS: atom_id res chain seq x y z
N ILE A 1 -25.08 -5.56 -22.82
CA ILE A 1 -23.65 -5.45 -22.45
C ILE A 1 -23.49 -4.06 -21.84
N HIS A 2 -23.10 -3.98 -20.56
CA HIS A 2 -22.77 -2.72 -19.90
C HIS A 2 -21.26 -2.50 -19.94
N ASN A 3 -20.82 -1.25 -19.82
CA ASN A 3 -19.40 -0.94 -19.69
C ASN A 3 -18.87 -1.54 -18.38
N GLY A 4 -17.66 -2.12 -18.41
CA GLY A 4 -16.99 -2.63 -17.22
C GLY A 4 -16.45 -1.51 -16.33
N VAL A 5 -16.04 -1.85 -15.11
CA VAL A 5 -15.45 -0.94 -14.12
C VAL A 5 -14.11 -1.52 -13.62
N HIS A 6 -13.16 -0.65 -13.25
CA HIS A 6 -11.90 -1.07 -12.62
C HIS A 6 -12.17 -1.74 -11.25
N ASP A 7 -11.42 -2.78 -10.91
CA ASP A 7 -11.66 -3.63 -9.73
C ASP A 7 -11.81 -2.84 -8.42
N SER A 8 -10.92 -1.87 -8.20
CA SER A 8 -10.82 -1.06 -7.00
C SER A 8 -11.98 -0.06 -6.91
N ASN A 9 -12.46 0.44 -8.06
CA ASN A 9 -13.68 1.26 -8.13
C ASN A 9 -14.94 0.43 -7.90
N ALA A 10 -14.97 -0.83 -8.38
CA ALA A 10 -16.07 -1.74 -8.13
C ALA A 10 -16.19 -2.06 -6.64
N ALA A 11 -15.06 -2.34 -5.98
CA ALA A 11 -15.00 -2.58 -4.54
C ALA A 11 -15.45 -1.33 -3.76
N LEU A 12 -14.92 -0.15 -4.09
CA LEU A 12 -15.33 1.11 -3.48
C LEU A 12 -16.84 1.36 -3.61
N HIS A 13 -17.42 1.17 -4.80
CA HIS A 13 -18.85 1.32 -5.01
C HIS A 13 -19.66 0.35 -4.15
N ALA A 14 -19.24 -0.92 -4.07
CA ALA A 14 -19.91 -1.93 -3.25
C ALA A 14 -19.90 -1.59 -1.75
N TYR A 15 -18.79 -1.04 -1.24
CA TYR A 15 -18.70 -0.60 0.17
C TYR A 15 -19.51 0.68 0.43
N ARG A 16 -19.48 1.68 -0.46
CA ARG A 16 -20.28 2.91 -0.29
C ARG A 16 -21.79 2.63 -0.28
N ARG A 17 -22.25 1.65 -1.07
CA ARG A 17 -23.65 1.21 -1.07
C ARG A 17 -24.14 0.69 0.29
N GLN A 18 -23.24 0.25 1.17
CA GLN A 18 -23.57 -0.22 2.51
C GLN A 18 -23.80 0.92 3.52
N GLN A 19 -23.54 2.18 3.14
CA GLN A 19 -23.79 3.37 3.97
C GLN A 19 -23.09 3.33 5.34
N LEU A 20 -21.85 2.82 5.37
CA LEU A 20 -21.06 2.66 6.58
C LEU A 20 -20.49 3.97 7.16
N GLY A 21 -20.79 5.11 6.52
CA GLY A 21 -20.15 6.40 6.80
C GLY A 21 -18.90 6.65 5.96
N PRO A 22 -18.04 7.61 6.35
CA PRO A 22 -16.76 7.85 5.70
C PRO A 22 -15.93 6.58 5.63
N LEU A 23 -15.33 6.30 4.48
CA LEU A 23 -14.56 5.07 4.28
C LEU A 23 -13.38 5.31 3.33
N THR A 24 -12.27 4.69 3.67
CA THR A 24 -11.11 4.56 2.79
C THR A 24 -10.96 3.10 2.39
N ALA A 25 -10.87 2.84 1.07
CA ALA A 25 -10.67 1.50 0.54
C ALA A 25 -9.18 1.27 0.28
N VAL A 26 -8.62 0.20 0.85
CA VAL A 26 -7.25 -0.26 0.57
C VAL A 26 -7.33 -1.54 -0.25
N SER A 27 -7.08 -1.44 -1.55
CA SER A 27 -6.98 -2.57 -2.46
C SER A 27 -5.54 -3.07 -2.51
N THR A 28 -5.34 -4.39 -2.41
CA THR A 28 -4.00 -5.00 -2.36
C THR A 28 -3.78 -5.98 -3.49
N GLY A 29 -2.63 -5.90 -4.14
CA GLY A 29 -2.17 -6.82 -5.18
C GLY A 29 -0.75 -6.46 -5.61
N THR A 30 -0.44 -6.54 -6.90
CA THR A 30 0.83 -5.99 -7.43
C THR A 30 1.00 -4.52 -7.03
N TRP A 31 -0.09 -3.77 -7.11
CA TRP A 31 -0.22 -2.43 -6.55
C TRP A 31 -1.05 -2.49 -5.27
N VAL A 32 -0.67 -1.68 -4.30
CA VAL A 32 -1.56 -1.23 -3.24
C VAL A 32 -2.15 0.08 -3.73
N VAL A 33 -3.47 0.19 -3.72
CA VAL A 33 -4.22 1.39 -4.13
C VAL A 33 -5.15 1.78 -3.00
N VAL A 34 -4.94 2.98 -2.46
CA VAL A 34 -5.71 3.54 -1.35
C VAL A 34 -6.61 4.64 -1.91
N LEU A 35 -7.92 4.49 -1.74
CA LEU A 35 -8.94 5.39 -2.27
C LEU A 35 -9.74 6.00 -1.13
N ASN A 36 -9.73 7.32 -1.01
CA ASN A 36 -10.51 8.05 -0.02
C ASN A 36 -11.38 9.12 -0.72
N PRO A 37 -12.69 8.87 -0.94
CA PRO A 37 -13.58 9.84 -1.57
C PRO A 37 -13.77 11.15 -0.77
N ASP A 38 -13.51 11.12 0.53
CA ASP A 38 -13.71 12.26 1.43
C ASP A 38 -12.43 13.13 1.55
N CYS A 39 -11.31 12.67 0.99
CA CYS A 39 -10.04 13.41 1.00
C CYS A 39 -10.12 14.68 0.14
N PRO A 40 -9.66 15.84 0.65
CA PRO A 40 -9.53 17.05 -0.15
C PRO A 40 -8.62 16.85 -1.38
N LEU A 41 -8.93 17.49 -2.50
CA LEU A 41 -8.12 17.35 -3.73
C LEU A 41 -6.83 18.18 -3.69
N ASP A 42 -6.76 19.20 -2.85
CA ASP A 42 -5.63 20.13 -2.72
C ASP A 42 -4.47 19.56 -1.89
N VAL A 43 -4.68 18.46 -1.16
CA VAL A 43 -3.60 17.73 -0.46
C VAL A 43 -2.84 16.77 -1.38
N LEU A 44 -3.32 16.54 -2.61
CA LEU A 44 -2.72 15.58 -3.53
C LEU A 44 -1.37 16.08 -4.06
N ASP A 45 -0.35 15.25 -3.88
CA ASP A 45 1.00 15.50 -4.35
C ASP A 45 1.36 14.56 -5.52
N ARG A 46 1.49 15.16 -6.71
CA ARG A 46 1.86 14.46 -7.96
C ARG A 46 3.20 13.74 -7.85
N ASP A 47 4.11 14.20 -6.99
CA ASP A 47 5.43 13.63 -6.84
C ASP A 47 5.44 12.47 -5.84
N ARG A 48 4.27 12.09 -5.29
CA ARG A 48 4.08 10.98 -4.33
C ARG A 48 3.10 9.92 -4.84
N ASP A 49 2.94 9.84 -6.16
CA ASP A 49 2.05 8.91 -6.86
C ASP A 49 0.59 9.02 -6.36
N MET A 50 0.19 10.26 -6.08
CA MET A 50 -1.19 10.64 -5.76
C MET A 50 -1.90 11.16 -7.01
N LEU A 51 -3.16 10.79 -7.18
CA LEU A 51 -3.97 11.09 -8.36
C LEU A 51 -5.46 11.11 -8.03
N VAL A 52 -6.27 11.55 -8.99
CA VAL A 52 -7.72 11.51 -8.89
C VAL A 52 -8.25 10.48 -9.87
N ASN A 53 -8.87 9.43 -9.35
CA ASN A 53 -9.69 8.50 -10.11
C ASN A 53 -11.11 9.05 -10.26
N VAL A 54 -11.92 8.39 -11.08
CA VAL A 54 -13.35 8.70 -11.24
C VAL A 54 -14.15 7.49 -10.81
N ASP A 55 -15.12 7.66 -9.90
CA ASP A 55 -16.01 6.57 -9.48
C ASP A 55 -17.09 6.25 -10.53
N VAL A 56 -17.91 5.23 -10.23
CA VAL A 56 -18.99 4.76 -11.10
C VAL A 56 -20.05 5.84 -11.38
N ASP A 57 -20.23 6.77 -10.44
CA ASP A 57 -21.21 7.85 -10.53
C ASP A 57 -20.60 9.14 -11.15
N GLY A 58 -19.33 9.09 -11.56
CA GLY A 58 -18.62 10.20 -12.20
C GLY A 58 -17.95 11.17 -11.22
N GLY A 59 -17.95 10.86 -9.92
CA GLY A 59 -17.34 11.67 -8.87
C GLY A 59 -15.82 11.50 -8.78
N PRO A 60 -15.08 12.52 -8.31
CA PRO A 60 -13.64 12.42 -8.09
C PRO A 60 -13.35 11.48 -6.91
N VAL A 61 -12.31 10.66 -7.05
CA VAL A 61 -11.82 9.77 -6.00
C VAL A 61 -10.32 10.01 -5.84
N PRO A 62 -9.91 10.83 -4.86
CA PRO A 62 -8.55 10.90 -4.39
C PRO A 62 -7.96 9.50 -4.20
N THR A 63 -6.75 9.30 -4.72
CA THR A 63 -6.08 8.00 -4.68
C THR A 63 -4.58 8.19 -4.49
N ILE A 64 -3.98 7.34 -3.66
CA ILE A 64 -2.52 7.15 -3.58
C ILE A 64 -2.21 5.67 -3.81
N ARG A 65 -1.07 5.38 -4.43
CA ARG A 65 -0.71 3.99 -4.77
C ARG A 65 0.79 3.76 -4.71
N PHE A 66 1.18 2.52 -4.48
CA PHE A 66 2.57 2.05 -4.60
C PHE A 66 2.61 0.57 -4.99
N MET A 67 3.75 0.05 -5.43
CA MET A 67 3.85 -1.33 -5.93
C MET A 67 4.01 -2.37 -4.80
N GLY A 68 3.17 -2.33 -3.76
CA GLY A 68 3.37 -3.09 -2.52
C GLY A 68 3.59 -4.60 -2.72
N GLY A 69 2.88 -5.26 -3.64
CA GLY A 69 3.12 -6.68 -3.93
C GLY A 69 4.46 -6.94 -4.63
N ARG A 70 4.91 -6.03 -5.51
CA ARG A 70 6.23 -6.10 -6.14
C ARG A 70 7.34 -5.90 -5.11
N GLU A 71 7.19 -4.88 -4.27
CA GLU A 71 8.17 -4.54 -3.24
C GLU A 71 8.28 -5.62 -2.18
N PHE A 72 7.15 -6.19 -1.75
CA PHE A 72 7.13 -7.37 -0.89
C PHE A 72 7.93 -8.52 -1.51
N ALA A 73 7.69 -8.83 -2.79
CA ALA A 73 8.38 -9.92 -3.48
C ALA A 73 9.91 -9.68 -3.56
N VAL A 74 10.35 -8.42 -3.74
CA VAL A 74 11.76 -8.05 -3.75
C VAL A 74 12.38 -8.23 -2.37
N ILE A 75 11.80 -7.65 -1.33
CA ILE A 75 12.36 -7.66 0.04
C ILE A 75 12.39 -9.10 0.60
N SER A 76 11.29 -9.84 0.41
CA SER A 76 11.12 -11.21 0.91
C SER A 76 11.86 -12.27 0.06
N ALA A 77 12.51 -11.87 -1.03
CA ALA A 77 13.10 -12.77 -2.01
C ALA A 77 12.13 -13.86 -2.53
N GLY A 78 10.88 -13.45 -2.82
CA GLY A 78 9.84 -14.31 -3.39
C GLY A 78 9.23 -15.31 -2.40
N TRP A 79 9.12 -14.95 -1.12
CA TRP A 79 8.50 -15.80 -0.12
C TRP A 79 7.02 -16.08 -0.43
N GLN A 80 6.56 -17.32 -0.19
CA GLN A 80 5.17 -17.76 -0.45
C GLN A 80 4.53 -18.50 0.73
N GLY A 81 5.23 -18.61 1.86
CA GLY A 81 4.74 -19.31 3.06
C GLY A 81 4.00 -18.40 4.04
N ALA A 82 3.45 -18.99 5.09
CA ALA A 82 3.01 -18.22 6.24
C ALA A 82 4.20 -17.53 6.92
N ILE A 83 3.99 -16.31 7.40
CA ILE A 83 4.96 -15.58 8.23
C ILE A 83 4.50 -15.74 9.68
N SER A 84 5.33 -16.34 10.53
CA SER A 84 4.92 -16.55 11.92
C SER A 84 4.93 -15.23 12.70
N PRO A 85 4.00 -15.04 13.67
CA PRO A 85 4.03 -13.88 14.57
C PRO A 85 5.36 -13.76 15.34
N ALA A 86 6.00 -14.89 15.65
CA ALA A 86 7.30 -14.91 16.30
C ALA A 86 8.42 -14.29 15.43
N SER A 87 8.41 -14.54 14.11
CA SER A 87 9.37 -13.92 13.18
C SER A 87 9.14 -12.42 13.04
N ILE A 88 7.88 -11.98 13.04
CA ILE A 88 7.53 -10.54 13.10
C ILE A 88 8.09 -9.90 14.37
N GLN A 89 7.87 -10.53 15.53
CA GLN A 89 8.36 -10.00 16.80
C GLN A 89 9.90 -9.94 16.86
N ARG A 90 10.61 -10.98 16.38
CA ARG A 90 12.09 -10.97 16.34
C ARG A 90 12.65 -9.83 15.51
N VAL A 91 12.07 -9.58 14.34
CA VAL A 91 12.47 -8.47 13.46
C VAL A 91 12.26 -7.13 14.13
N ILE A 92 11.13 -6.94 14.82
CA ILE A 92 10.84 -5.74 15.60
C ILE A 92 11.87 -5.57 16.73
N ASP A 93 12.10 -6.60 17.53
CA ASP A 93 13.03 -6.56 18.67
C ASP A 93 14.47 -6.30 18.23
N ALA A 94 14.87 -6.84 17.08
CA ALA A 94 16.19 -6.62 16.49
C ALA A 94 16.32 -5.26 15.77
N GLY A 95 15.22 -4.53 15.56
CA GLY A 95 15.22 -3.26 14.85
C GLY A 95 15.58 -3.40 13.36
N ILE A 96 15.28 -4.55 12.74
CA ILE A 96 15.53 -4.77 11.32
C ILE A 96 14.41 -4.11 10.53
N MET A 97 14.77 -3.22 9.59
CA MET A 97 13.80 -2.44 8.81
C MET A 97 14.15 -2.46 7.33
N ALA A 98 13.13 -2.45 6.49
CA ALA A 98 13.25 -2.08 5.09
C ALA A 98 12.87 -0.61 4.95
N LEU A 99 13.74 0.19 4.33
CA LEU A 99 13.49 1.59 3.99
C LEU A 99 13.14 1.69 2.50
N PRO A 100 12.19 2.56 2.10
CA PRO A 100 11.75 2.66 0.72
C PRO A 100 12.84 3.27 -0.20
N SER A 101 12.77 3.08 -1.53
CA SER A 101 11.76 2.31 -2.27
C SER A 101 12.37 1.12 -3.02
N PHE A 102 11.66 0.00 -3.07
CA PHE A 102 12.09 -1.22 -3.77
C PHE A 102 11.49 -1.36 -5.18
N ALA A 103 10.66 -0.40 -5.60
CA ALA A 103 10.09 -0.32 -6.94
C ALA A 103 9.86 1.16 -7.34
N PRO A 104 9.76 1.47 -8.64
CA PRO A 104 9.44 2.82 -9.09
C PRO A 104 8.05 3.30 -8.64
N GLY A 105 7.93 4.60 -8.34
CA GLY A 105 6.67 5.22 -7.94
C GLY A 105 6.44 5.18 -6.42
N GLY A 106 5.18 5.34 -6.01
CA GLY A 106 4.79 5.33 -4.60
C GLY A 106 5.01 6.66 -3.84
N PRO A 107 4.67 6.68 -2.54
CA PRO A 107 4.81 7.85 -1.68
C PRO A 107 6.24 8.36 -1.46
N MET A 108 7.26 7.59 -1.85
CA MET A 108 8.69 7.84 -1.59
C MET A 108 9.56 7.47 -2.82
N PRO A 109 9.34 8.07 -4.01
CA PRO A 109 9.92 7.58 -5.26
C PRO A 109 11.42 7.88 -5.44
N ASP A 110 11.96 8.89 -4.75
CA ASP A 110 13.35 9.35 -4.90
C ASP A 110 14.35 8.64 -3.98
N ARG A 111 13.95 7.52 -3.38
CA ARG A 111 14.78 6.74 -2.45
C ARG A 111 15.08 5.36 -3.02
N VAL A 112 16.31 4.90 -2.81
CA VAL A 112 16.73 3.53 -3.15
C VAL A 112 16.55 2.67 -1.91
N GLY A 113 15.75 1.61 -2.05
CA GLY A 113 15.39 0.76 -0.93
C GLY A 113 16.58 -0.03 -0.38
N GLU A 114 16.63 -0.12 0.95
CA GLU A 114 17.67 -0.83 1.68
C GLU A 114 17.11 -1.52 2.93
N VAL A 115 17.75 -2.63 3.34
CA VAL A 115 17.44 -3.29 4.61
C VAL A 115 18.54 -2.95 5.61
N ILE A 116 18.15 -2.39 6.76
CA ILE A 116 19.04 -1.95 7.83
C ILE A 116 18.75 -2.72 9.13
N GLY A 117 19.61 -2.58 10.14
CA GLY A 117 19.41 -3.18 11.47
C GLY A 117 19.91 -4.62 11.61
N GLY A 118 20.47 -5.21 10.55
CA GLY A 118 21.03 -6.56 10.57
C GLY A 118 20.73 -7.34 9.29
N ALA A 119 21.23 -8.57 9.22
CA ALA A 119 20.93 -9.49 8.12
C ALA A 119 19.82 -10.46 8.55
N PRO A 120 18.57 -10.26 8.11
CA PRO A 120 17.48 -11.18 8.44
C PRO A 120 17.68 -12.55 7.79
N ASP A 121 17.24 -13.59 8.49
CA ASP A 121 17.09 -14.92 7.91
C ASP A 121 15.99 -14.97 6.82
N ARG A 122 15.73 -16.15 6.27
CA ARG A 122 14.77 -16.31 5.16
C ARG A 122 13.34 -15.94 5.54
N GLU A 123 12.87 -16.31 6.74
CA GLU A 123 11.51 -15.99 7.18
C GLU A 123 11.44 -14.56 7.73
N GLU A 124 12.49 -14.11 8.41
CA GLU A 124 12.63 -12.73 8.87
C GLU A 124 12.60 -11.73 7.70
N ARG A 125 13.17 -12.08 6.54
CA ARG A 125 13.02 -11.26 5.32
C ARG A 125 11.56 -11.06 4.91
N ALA A 126 10.75 -12.11 5.03
CA ALA A 126 9.33 -12.01 4.74
C ALA A 126 8.58 -11.18 5.79
N ALA A 127 8.97 -11.29 7.07
CA ALA A 127 8.44 -10.44 8.14
C ALA A 127 8.82 -8.96 7.96
N VAL A 128 10.07 -8.64 7.60
CA VAL A 128 10.52 -7.29 7.24
C VAL A 128 9.71 -6.74 6.06
N ALA A 129 9.49 -7.55 5.02
CA ALA A 129 8.70 -7.17 3.85
C ALA A 129 7.23 -6.87 4.22
N LEU A 130 6.63 -7.69 5.09
CA LEU A 130 5.26 -7.48 5.57
C LEU A 130 5.14 -6.17 6.37
N LEU A 131 6.05 -5.94 7.31
CA LEU A 131 6.08 -4.71 8.12
C LEU A 131 6.30 -3.48 7.25
N TYR A 132 7.18 -3.57 6.25
CA TYR A 132 7.39 -2.52 5.27
C TYR A 132 6.11 -2.14 4.52
N VAL A 133 5.39 -3.12 3.97
CA VAL A 133 4.14 -2.85 3.24
C VAL A 133 3.09 -2.25 4.18
N ALA A 134 3.01 -2.73 5.43
CA ALA A 134 2.10 -2.16 6.43
C ALA A 134 2.42 -0.69 6.73
N LEU A 135 3.70 -0.35 6.91
CA LEU A 135 4.15 1.04 7.14
C LEU A 135 3.94 1.93 5.91
N MET A 136 4.11 1.41 4.70
CA MET A 136 3.82 2.15 3.47
C MET A 136 2.31 2.40 3.30
N VAL A 137 1.44 1.46 3.72
CA VAL A 137 -0.01 1.67 3.78
C VAL A 137 -0.36 2.73 4.81
N ASP A 138 0.21 2.65 6.02
CA ASP A 138 0.01 3.62 7.11
C ASP A 138 0.38 5.04 6.67
N LEU A 139 1.59 5.21 6.11
CA LEU A 139 2.01 6.47 5.50
C LEU A 139 1.04 6.92 4.41
N SER A 140 0.55 6.02 3.57
CA SER A 140 -0.37 6.37 2.50
C SER A 140 -1.71 6.89 3.04
N LEU A 141 -2.21 6.33 4.14
CA LEU A 141 -3.42 6.78 4.82
C LEU A 141 -3.24 8.17 5.42
N ASP A 142 -2.10 8.46 6.05
CA ASP A 142 -1.79 9.79 6.59
C ASP A 142 -1.75 10.89 5.50
N LEU A 143 -1.34 10.52 4.29
CA LEU A 143 -1.25 11.45 3.16
C LEU A 143 -2.58 11.68 2.45
N ILE A 144 -3.58 10.84 2.71
CA ILE A 144 -4.90 10.91 2.11
C ILE A 144 -6.00 10.92 3.18
N PRO A 145 -6.02 11.95 4.06
CA PRO A 145 -6.89 12.02 5.24
C PRO A 145 -8.39 12.11 4.93
#